data_AF-A0A2V5Z0E5-F1
#
_entry.id   AF-A0A2V5Z0E5-F1
#
_cell.length_a   1.000
_cell.length_b   1.000
_cell.length_c   1.000
_cell.angle_alpha   90.00
_cell.angle_beta   90.00
_cell.angle_gamma   90.00
#
_symmetry.space_group_name_H-M   'P 1'
#
loop_
_entity.id
_entity.type
_entity.pdbx_description
1 polymer ?
#
loop_
_entity_poly.entity_id
_entity_poly.type
_entity_poly.pdbx_seq_one_letter_code
_entity_poly.pdbx_strand_id
1 'polypeptide(L)' 'MSNVQIHPTAIIDPKAALSGGTTVGPYCVIGPDVVLGQDCWLQH' A
#
# COMPACT_ATOMS: atom_id res chain seq x y z
N MET A 1 4.00 -15.60 2.55
CA MET A 1 2.66 -14.99 2.65
C MET A 1 2.74 -13.64 1.95
N SER A 2 2.06 -13.50 0.81
CA SER A 2 2.19 -12.35 -0.10
C SER A 2 1.06 -11.32 0.06
N ASN A 3 0.40 -11.27 1.21
CA ASN A 3 -0.81 -10.48 1.39
C ASN A 3 -0.47 -9.01 1.72
N VAL A 4 -1.22 -8.07 1.17
CA VAL A 4 -1.12 -6.63 1.46
C VAL A 4 -2.29 -6.25 2.37
N GLN A 5 -2.03 -5.51 3.44
CA GLN A 5 -3.06 -4.99 4.33
C GLN A 5 -3.37 -3.55 3.93
N ILE A 6 -4.62 -3.28 3.56
CA ILE A 6 -5.05 -1.96 3.09
C ILE A 6 -6.18 -1.48 3.99
N HIS A 7 -5.99 -0.34 4.64
CA HIS A 7 -7.07 0.28 5.40
C HIS A 7 -8.22 0.69 4.45
N PRO A 8 -9.50 0.52 4.83
CA PRO A 8 -10.64 0.84 3.95
C PRO A 8 -10.72 2.28 3.44
N THR A 9 -10.07 3.22 4.13
CA THR A 9 -10.02 4.64 3.72
C THR A 9 -8.81 5.00 2.87
N ALA A 10 -7.90 4.05 2.61
CA ALA A 10 -6.76 4.28 1.73
C ALA A 10 -7.23 4.33 0.27
N ILE A 11 -6.65 5.23 -0.51
CA ILE A 11 -6.93 5.37 -1.93
C ILE A 11 -5.67 4.91 -2.68
N ILE A 12 -5.82 3.88 -3.50
CA ILE A 12 -4.70 3.26 -4.21
C ILE A 12 -5.03 3.26 -5.70
N ASP A 13 -4.15 3.87 -6.49
CA ASP A 13 -4.23 3.75 -7.94
C ASP A 13 -3.98 2.28 -8.35
N PRO A 14 -4.80 1.69 -9.23
CA PRO A 14 -4.61 0.30 -9.70
C PRO A 14 -3.26 0.01 -10.36
N LYS A 15 -2.52 1.03 -10.80
CA LYS A 15 -1.18 0.88 -11.39
C LYS A 15 -0.06 0.77 -10.34
N ALA A 16 -0.35 1.09 -9.08
CA ALA A 16 0.63 0.98 -8.01
C ALA A 16 1.06 -0.47 -7.78
N ALA A 17 2.36 -0.68 -7.56
CA ALA A 17 2.92 -2.00 -7.27
C ALA A 17 3.15 -2.15 -5.76
N LEU A 18 2.41 -3.07 -5.13
CA LEU A 18 2.49 -3.34 -3.69
C LEU A 18 2.99 -4.77 -3.46
N SER A 19 4.14 -4.90 -2.79
CA SER A 19 4.70 -6.21 -2.46
C SER A 19 4.10 -6.77 -1.16
N GLY A 20 4.10 -8.10 -1.03
CA GLY A 20 3.55 -8.79 0.15
C GLY A 20 4.18 -8.34 1.47
N GLY A 21 3.39 -8.41 2.54
CA GLY A 21 3.78 -7.91 3.87
C GLY A 21 3.56 -6.41 4.06
N THR A 22 3.29 -5.68 2.98
CA THR A 22 3.02 -4.24 3.04
C THR A 22 1.72 -3.93 3.78
N THR A 23 1.75 -2.91 4.63
CA THR A 23 0.60 -2.36 5.36
C THR A 23 0.39 -0.89 5.02
N VAL A 24 -0.80 -0.55 4.51
CA VAL A 24 -1.23 0.79 4.13
C VAL A 24 -2.25 1.30 5.14
N GLY A 25 -1.89 2.35 5.87
CA GLY A 25 -2.71 2.96 6.91
C GLY A 25 -3.88 3.82 6.40
N PRO A 26 -4.70 4.35 7.32
CA PRO A 26 -5.83 5.21 7.00
C PRO A 26 -5.40 6.46 6.23
N TYR A 27 -6.21 6.86 5.24
CA TYR A 27 -6.05 8.10 4.49
C TYR A 27 -4.76 8.22 3.66
N CYS A 28 -3.98 7.13 3.54
CA CYS A 28 -2.88 7.07 2.58
C CYS A 28 -3.41 7.20 1.15
N VAL A 29 -2.67 7.91 0.30
CA VAL A 29 -2.93 8.02 -1.14
C VAL A 29 -1.70 7.51 -1.88
N ILE A 30 -1.87 6.44 -2.66
CA ILE A 30 -0.80 5.81 -3.45
C ILE A 30 -1.07 6.07 -4.93
N GLY A 31 -0.16 6.79 -5.59
CA GLY A 31 -0.25 7.13 -7.01
C GLY A 31 0.18 6.00 -7.96
N PRO A 32 -0.08 6.17 -9.27
CA PRO A 32 0.12 5.13 -10.29
C PRO A 32 1.58 4.68 -10.47
N ASP A 33 2.55 5.53 -10.16
CA ASP A 33 3.98 5.26 -10.39
C ASP A 33 4.72 4.81 -9.12
N VAL A 34 3.98 4.51 -8.05
CA VAL A 34 4.57 4.10 -6.76
C VAL A 34 4.83 2.60 -6.73
N VAL A 35 6.02 2.24 -6.23
CA VAL A 35 6.41 0.86 -5.96
C VAL A 35 6.75 0.74 -4.48
N LEU A 36 6.01 -0.10 -3.75
CA LEU A 36 6.33 -0.49 -2.38
C LEU A 36 6.95 -1.88 -2.35
N GLY A 37 8.14 -1.94 -1.74
CA GLY A 37 8.87 -3.18 -1.47
C GLY A 37 8.18 -4.06 -0.44
N GLN A 38 8.78 -5.22 -0.15
CA GLN A 38 8.25 -6.13 0.88
C GLN A 38 8.28 -5.46 2.26
N ASP A 39 7.28 -5.79 3.08
CA ASP A 39 7.19 -5.37 4.48
C ASP A 39 7.23 -3.83 4.70
N CYS A 40 6.78 -3.04 3.72
CA CYS A 40 6.63 -1.60 3.88
C CYS A 40 5.47 -1.26 4.83
N TRP A 41 5.66 -0.23 5.66
CA TRP A 41 4.63 0.25 6.57
C TRP A 41 4.39 1.75 6.39
N LEU A 42 3.23 2.11 5.86
CA LEU A 42 2.82 3.51 5.70
C LEU A 42 1.80 3.85 6.80
N GLN A 43 2.22 4.67 7.76
CA GLN A 43 1.38 5.31 8.76
C GLN A 43 1.70 6.81 8.85
N HIS A 44 0.84 7.54 9.56
CA HIS A 44 1.14 8.89 10.03
C HIS A 44 2.35 8.88 10.97
#